data_AF-A0A8J9X217-F1
#
_entry.id   AF-A0A8J9X217-F1
#
_cell.length_a   1.000
_cell.length_b   1.000
_cell.length_c   1.000
_cell.angle_alpha   90.00
_cell.angle_beta   90.00
_cell.angle_gamma   90.00
#
_symmetry.space_group_name_H-M   'P 1'
#
loop_
_entity.id
_entity.type
_entity.pdbx_description
1 polymer ?
#
loop_
_entity_poly.entity_id
_entity_poly.type
_entity_poly.pdbx_seq_one_letter_code
_entity_poly.pdbx_strand_id
1 'polypeptide(L)'
;MKPWLDRVTAAIGPDGYDPTMRRSLQSVVLYEAKRAVDAATSSERRPLERKNVLLAQARELVQTCTFLSPLQRSRILWRTMTSKEELDADVAWNRVRLIEKELAKLSKLIRPYLGTGKTHDQACDSIVHRLF
;
A
#
# COMPACT_ATOMS: atom_id res chain seq x y z
N MET A 1 -3.17 10.64 -15.49
CA MET A 1 -3.91 9.77 -14.55
C MET A 1 -2.90 8.89 -13.83
N LYS A 2 -2.97 8.73 -12.49
CA LYS A 2 -1.96 7.98 -11.73
C LYS A 2 -2.25 6.47 -11.87
N PRO A 3 -1.39 5.65 -12.51
CA PRO A 3 -1.72 4.25 -12.84
C PRO A 3 -2.07 3.36 -11.64
N TRP A 4 -1.62 3.72 -10.43
CA TRP A 4 -1.96 2.95 -9.22
C TRP A 4 -3.42 3.14 -8.79
N LEU A 5 -3.98 4.34 -8.98
CA LEU A 5 -5.34 4.67 -8.55
C LEU A 5 -6.35 3.88 -9.39
N ASP A 6 -6.10 3.77 -10.69
CA ASP A 6 -6.93 2.99 -11.61
C ASP A 6 -6.92 1.50 -11.23
N ARG A 7 -5.74 0.95 -10.91
CA ARG A 7 -5.60 -0.44 -10.44
C ARG A 7 -6.33 -0.69 -9.12
N VAL A 8 -6.21 0.22 -8.16
CA VAL A 8 -6.91 0.12 -6.88
C VAL A 8 -8.42 0.22 -7.07
N THR A 9 -8.87 1.15 -7.91
CA THR A 9 -10.30 1.33 -8.20
C THR A 9 -10.88 0.08 -8.87
N ALA A 10 -10.16 -0.51 -9.83
CA ALA A 10 -10.54 -1.77 -10.44
C ALA A 10 -10.57 -2.93 -9.42
N ALA A 11 -9.60 -2.99 -8.50
CA ALA A 11 -9.51 -4.04 -7.48
C ALA A 11 -10.59 -3.93 -6.39
N ILE A 12 -11.05 -2.71 -6.08
CA ILE A 12 -12.19 -2.48 -5.18
C ILE A 12 -13.48 -3.00 -5.83
N GLY A 13 -13.60 -2.88 -7.14
CA GLY A 13 -14.74 -3.36 -7.89
C GLY A 13 -15.97 -2.43 -7.80
N PRO A 14 -17.10 -2.86 -8.41
CA PRO A 14 -18.28 -2.02 -8.59
C PRO A 14 -19.04 -1.76 -7.27
N ASP A 15 -18.90 -2.64 -6.29
CA ASP A 15 -19.55 -2.52 -4.97
C ASP A 15 -18.94 -1.38 -4.11
N GLY A 16 -17.78 -0.87 -4.53
CA GLY A 16 -17.13 0.25 -3.90
C GLY A 16 -16.38 -0.13 -2.62
N TYR A 17 -15.88 0.90 -1.94
CA TYR A 17 -14.99 0.72 -0.79
C TYR A 17 -15.75 0.19 0.44
N ASP A 18 -15.30 -0.96 0.95
CA ASP A 18 -15.75 -1.51 2.23
C ASP A 18 -14.80 -1.10 3.38
N PRO A 19 -15.29 -0.69 4.57
CA PRO A 19 -14.46 -0.32 5.72
C PRO A 19 -13.45 -1.38 6.17
N THR A 20 -13.70 -2.67 5.94
CA THR A 20 -12.75 -3.76 6.21
C THR A 20 -11.48 -3.66 5.35
N MET A 21 -11.58 -3.05 4.16
CA MET A 21 -10.45 -2.81 3.25
C MET A 21 -9.51 -1.69 3.74
N ARG A 22 -9.86 -0.95 4.81
CA ARG A 22 -9.07 0.19 5.33
C ARG A 22 -7.59 -0.13 5.48
N ARG A 23 -7.25 -1.29 6.04
CA ARG A 23 -5.86 -1.70 6.26
C ARG A 23 -5.13 -1.96 4.95
N SER A 24 -5.77 -2.67 4.03
CA SER A 24 -5.21 -2.97 2.71
C SER A 24 -4.97 -1.69 1.92
N LEU A 25 -5.95 -0.77 1.89
CA LEU A 25 -5.80 0.51 1.22
C LEU A 25 -4.72 1.39 1.87
N GLN A 26 -4.64 1.41 3.20
CA GLN A 26 -3.56 2.09 3.93
C GLN A 26 -2.18 1.54 3.53
N SER A 27 -2.02 0.22 3.39
CA SER A 27 -0.78 -0.39 2.92
C SER A 27 -0.43 0.01 1.49
N VAL A 28 -1.39 -0.01 0.57
CA VAL A 28 -1.18 0.39 -0.83
C VAL A 28 -0.76 1.85 -0.92
N VAL A 29 -1.46 2.74 -0.22
CA VAL A 29 -1.13 4.18 -0.16
C VAL A 29 0.29 4.40 0.35
N LEU A 30 0.65 3.74 1.46
CA LEU A 30 1.97 3.88 2.06
C LEU A 30 3.08 3.36 1.12
N TYR A 31 2.82 2.25 0.43
CA TYR A 31 3.75 1.68 -0.54
C TYR A 31 3.93 2.60 -1.76
N GLU A 32 2.85 3.11 -2.35
CA GLU A 32 2.94 4.05 -3.48
C GLU A 32 3.55 5.39 -3.07
N ALA A 33 3.30 5.85 -1.85
CA ALA A 33 3.98 7.03 -1.30
C ALA A 33 5.50 6.80 -1.22
N LYS A 34 5.92 5.63 -0.72
CA LYS A 34 7.34 5.26 -0.67
C LYS A 34 7.98 5.24 -2.05
N ARG A 35 7.31 4.61 -3.03
CA ARG A 35 7.79 4.57 -4.43
C ARG A 35 7.95 5.95 -5.03
N ALA A 36 6.98 6.84 -4.83
CA ALA A 36 7.03 8.21 -5.31
C ALA A 36 8.19 9.00 -4.67
N VAL A 37 8.37 8.86 -3.36
CA VAL A 37 9.47 9.51 -2.63
C VAL A 37 10.82 8.97 -3.06
N ASP A 38 11.00 7.66 -3.16
CA ASP A 38 12.26 7.07 -3.61
C ASP A 38 12.62 7.46 -5.05
N ALA A 39 11.62 7.57 -5.94
CA ALA A 39 11.84 8.01 -7.32
C ALA A 39 12.23 9.48 -7.43
N ALA A 40 11.70 10.33 -6.54
CA ALA A 40 11.91 11.78 -6.56
C ALA A 40 13.14 12.25 -5.77
N THR A 41 13.70 11.42 -4.89
CA THR A 41 14.74 11.85 -3.95
C THR A 41 16.08 11.17 -4.25
N SER A 42 17.13 11.96 -4.47
CA SER A 42 18.51 11.50 -4.30
C SER A 42 18.71 11.04 -2.84
N SER A 43 19.59 10.08 -2.60
CA SER A 43 19.80 9.37 -1.33
C SER A 43 20.24 10.22 -0.12
N GLU A 44 20.15 11.55 -0.18
CA GLU A 44 20.83 12.50 0.72
C GLU A 44 19.97 13.02 1.89
N ARG A 45 18.66 12.72 1.92
CA ARG A 45 17.80 13.18 3.03
C ARG A 45 18.07 12.43 4.34
N ARG A 46 18.02 13.16 5.45
CA ARG A 46 18.18 12.58 6.80
C ARG A 46 17.03 11.61 7.10
N PRO A 47 17.25 10.59 7.96
CA PRO A 47 16.23 9.59 8.26
C PRO A 47 14.87 10.16 8.69
N LEU A 48 14.86 11.19 9.54
CA LEU A 48 13.61 11.82 10.02
C LEU A 48 12.86 12.53 8.88
N GLU A 49 13.57 13.25 8.02
CA GLU A 49 13.00 13.95 6.87
C GLU A 49 12.34 12.96 5.91
N ARG A 50 12.98 11.81 5.67
CA ARG A 50 12.41 10.74 4.82
C ARG A 50 11.08 10.23 5.35
N LYS A 51 10.96 10.05 6.67
CA LYS A 51 9.72 9.60 7.32
C LYS A 51 8.62 10.65 7.19
N ASN A 52 8.94 11.91 7.42
CA ASN A 52 7.97 13.01 7.30
C ASN A 52 7.50 13.20 5.85
N VAL A 53 8.42 13.13 4.88
CA VAL A 53 8.10 13.23 3.46
C VAL A 53 7.23 12.05 3.01
N LEU A 54 7.53 10.83 3.47
CA LEU A 54 6.68 9.66 3.24
C LEU A 54 5.26 9.90 3.73
N LEU A 55 5.09 10.36 4.97
CA LEU A 55 3.77 10.60 5.55
C LEU A 55 3.02 11.73 4.82
N ALA A 56 3.71 12.81 4.48
CA ALA A 56 3.15 13.91 3.69
C ALA A 56 2.66 13.40 2.31
N GLN A 57 3.51 12.64 1.61
CA GLN A 57 3.14 12.04 0.34
C GLN A 57 1.96 11.07 0.47
N ALA A 58 1.90 10.28 1.54
CA ALA A 58 0.77 9.38 1.81
C ALA A 58 -0.53 10.17 2.01
N ARG A 59 -0.49 11.28 2.77
CA ARG A 59 -1.65 12.17 2.95
C ARG A 59 -2.16 12.71 1.61
N GLU A 60 -1.26 13.18 0.75
CA GLU A 60 -1.60 13.65 -0.61
C GLU A 60 -2.22 12.54 -1.47
N LEU A 61 -1.68 11.32 -1.42
CA LEU A 61 -2.25 10.20 -2.16
C LEU A 61 -3.66 9.83 -1.69
N VAL A 62 -3.92 9.85 -0.37
CA VAL A 62 -5.26 9.61 0.17
C VAL A 62 -6.28 10.64 -0.35
N GLN A 63 -5.87 11.90 -0.51
CA GLN A 63 -6.76 12.93 -1.05
C GLN A 63 -7.17 12.67 -2.50
N THR A 64 -6.34 11.93 -3.26
CA THR A 64 -6.68 11.53 -4.63
C THR A 64 -7.63 10.34 -4.73
N CYS A 65 -7.94 9.66 -3.62
CA CYS A 65 -8.92 8.57 -3.58
C CYS A 65 -10.35 9.14 -3.62
N THR A 66 -10.82 9.52 -4.81
CA THR A 66 -12.14 10.13 -5.03
C THR A 66 -13.31 9.21 -4.72
N PHE A 67 -13.09 7.89 -4.78
CA PHE A 67 -14.06 6.86 -4.36
C PHE A 67 -14.31 6.83 -2.83
N LEU A 68 -13.51 7.55 -2.04
CA LEU A 68 -13.73 7.71 -0.60
C LEU A 68 -14.43 9.03 -0.28
N SER A 69 -15.36 8.98 0.67
CA SER A 69 -15.88 10.17 1.34
C SER A 69 -14.80 10.85 2.21
N PRO A 70 -14.94 12.14 2.55
CA PRO A 70 -13.97 12.84 3.39
C PRO A 70 -13.70 12.13 4.73
N LEU A 71 -14.76 11.60 5.36
CA LEU A 71 -14.63 10.84 6.61
C LEU A 71 -13.85 9.54 6.41
N GLN A 72 -14.06 8.83 5.30
CA GLN A 72 -13.31 7.61 4.99
C GLN A 72 -11.83 7.91 4.74
N ARG A 73 -11.49 9.01 4.07
CA ARG A 73 -10.10 9.45 3.87
C ARG A 73 -9.38 9.67 5.20
N SER A 74 -10.01 10.35 6.16
CA SER A 74 -9.44 10.50 7.51
C SER A 74 -9.18 9.16 8.19
N ARG A 75 -10.09 8.18 8.04
CA ARG A 75 -9.96 6.83 8.61
C ARG A 75 -8.77 6.04 8.04
N ILE A 76 -8.42 6.26 6.76
CA ILE A 76 -7.22 5.66 6.16
C ILE A 76 -5.95 6.15 6.86
N LEU A 77 -5.95 7.39 7.36
CA LEU A 77 -4.81 7.99 8.05
C LEU A 77 -4.81 7.73 9.56
N TRP A 78 -5.75 6.94 10.09
CA TRP A 78 -5.71 6.55 11.50
C TRP A 78 -4.76 5.39 11.76
N ARG A 79 -4.03 5.49 12.88
CA ARG A 79 -3.17 4.43 13.40
C ARG A 79 -3.98 3.17 13.68
N THR A 80 -5.06 3.29 14.44
CA THR A 80 -6.02 2.23 14.75
C THR A 80 -7.46 2.77 14.68
N MET A 81 -8.44 1.89 14.46
CA MET A 81 -9.85 2.28 14.48
C MET A 81 -10.34 2.65 15.88
N THR A 82 -9.76 2.01 16.90
CA THR A 82 -10.16 2.19 18.30
C THR A 82 -9.64 3.51 18.88
N SER A 83 -8.35 3.81 18.69
CA SER A 83 -7.77 5.06 19.22
C SER A 83 -8.13 6.28 18.36
N LYS A 84 -8.43 6.08 17.06
CA LYS A 84 -8.64 7.15 16.06
C LYS A 84 -7.49 8.18 16.01
N GLU A 85 -6.34 7.83 16.58
CA GLU A 85 -5.14 8.65 16.54
C GLU A 85 -4.64 8.73 15.11
N GLU A 86 -4.10 9.88 14.71
CA GLU A 86 -3.43 10.00 13.44
C GLU A 86 -2.20 9.10 13.36
N LEU A 87 -1.91 8.67 12.13
CA LEU A 87 -0.70 7.94 11.81
C LEU A 87 0.51 8.87 11.91
N ASP A 88 1.42 8.58 12.82
CA ASP A 88 2.71 9.27 12.92
C ASP A 88 3.72 8.72 11.90
N ALA A 89 4.78 9.51 11.66
CA ALA A 89 5.77 9.22 10.64
C ALA A 89 6.60 7.95 10.93
N ASP A 90 6.86 7.64 12.21
CA ASP A 90 7.60 6.45 12.61
C ASP A 90 6.77 5.18 12.39
N VAL A 91 5.50 5.20 12.75
CA VAL A 91 4.59 4.07 12.52
C VAL A 91 4.34 3.88 11.03
N ALA A 92 4.17 4.95 10.25
CA ALA A 92 4.04 4.86 8.79
C ALA A 92 5.28 4.20 8.17
N TRP A 93 6.47 4.62 8.60
CA TRP A 93 7.74 4.05 8.14
C TRP A 93 7.88 2.58 8.50
N ASN A 94 7.59 2.22 9.74
CA ASN A 94 7.66 0.83 10.19
C ASN A 94 6.69 -0.07 9.42
N ARG A 95 5.48 0.41 9.10
CA ARG A 95 4.52 -0.31 8.26
C ARG A 95 5.03 -0.54 6.85
N VAL A 96 5.60 0.48 6.20
CA VAL A 96 6.21 0.33 4.88
C VAL A 96 7.32 -0.72 4.90
N ARG A 97 8.19 -0.72 5.92
CA ARG A 97 9.24 -1.73 6.05
C ARG A 97 8.69 -3.15 6.21
N LEU A 98 7.56 -3.31 6.90
CA LEU A 98 6.88 -4.60 6.99
C LEU A 98 6.32 -5.03 5.63
N ILE A 99 5.66 -4.13 4.91
CA ILE A 99 5.15 -4.36 3.55
C ILE A 99 6.30 -4.78 2.61
N GLU A 100 7.43 -4.07 2.62
CA GLU A 100 8.60 -4.42 1.81
C GLU A 100 9.14 -5.82 2.13
N LYS A 101 9.19 -6.20 3.42
CA LYS A 101 9.61 -7.54 3.85
C LYS A 101 8.64 -8.62 3.36
N GLU A 102 7.34 -8.38 3.44
CA GLU A 102 6.31 -9.30 2.95
C GLU A 102 6.38 -9.45 1.43
N LEU A 103 6.48 -8.34 0.70
CA LEU A 103 6.64 -8.34 -0.76
C LEU A 103 7.93 -9.07 -1.19
N ALA A 104 9.03 -8.91 -0.45
CA ALA A 104 10.26 -9.65 -0.72
C ALA A 104 10.10 -11.17 -0.53
N LYS A 105 9.32 -11.61 0.47
CA LYS A 105 8.98 -13.03 0.66
C LYS A 105 8.09 -13.53 -0.48
N LEU A 106 7.02 -12.80 -0.80
CA LEU A 106 6.09 -13.14 -1.88
C LEU A 106 6.78 -13.19 -3.24
N SER A 107 7.68 -12.24 -3.52
CA SER A 107 8.46 -12.23 -4.77
C SER A 107 9.28 -13.51 -4.93
N LYS A 108 9.90 -14.02 -3.86
CA LYS A 108 10.63 -15.30 -3.89
C LYS A 108 9.71 -16.48 -4.17
N LEU A 109 8.47 -16.46 -3.64
CA LEU A 109 7.48 -17.51 -3.86
C LEU A 109 6.91 -17.49 -5.28
N ILE A 110 6.74 -16.31 -5.87
CA ILE A 110 6.21 -16.13 -7.22
C ILE A 110 7.28 -16.41 -8.29
N ARG A 111 8.56 -16.19 -7.98
CA ARG A 111 9.67 -16.30 -8.95
C ARG A 111 9.66 -17.59 -9.81
N PRO A 112 9.39 -18.79 -9.28
CA PRO A 112 9.33 -20.02 -10.07
C PRO A 112 8.19 -20.06 -11.10
N TYR A 113 7.16 -19.22 -10.94
CA TYR A 113 6.01 -19.16 -11.83
C TYR A 113 6.18 -18.10 -12.94
N LEU A 114 7.17 -17.21 -12.80
CA LEU A 114 7.45 -16.19 -13.81
C LEU A 114 7.98 -16.83 -15.10
N GLY A 115 7.36 -16.50 -16.24
CA GLY A 115 7.76 -17.02 -17.55
C GLY A 115 7.35 -18.47 -17.82
N THR A 116 6.54 -19.08 -16.96
CA THR A 116 6.07 -20.48 -17.12
C THR A 116 4.83 -20.63 -18.00
N GLY A 117 4.31 -19.53 -18.57
CA GLY A 117 3.06 -19.51 -19.33
C GLY A 117 1.78 -19.62 -18.47
N LYS A 118 1.91 -19.76 -17.14
CA LYS A 118 0.78 -19.74 -16.20
C LYS A 118 0.21 -18.32 -16.05
N THR A 119 -1.11 -18.24 -15.94
CA THR A 119 -1.82 -17.00 -15.61
C THR A 119 -1.57 -16.60 -14.15
N HIS A 120 -1.89 -15.34 -13.80
CA HIS A 120 -1.78 -14.83 -12.43
C HIS A 120 -2.55 -15.70 -11.44
N ASP A 121 -3.80 -16.05 -11.77
CA ASP A 121 -4.68 -16.82 -10.89
C ASP A 121 -4.14 -18.23 -10.65
N GLN A 122 -3.67 -18.91 -11.71
CA GLN A 122 -3.03 -20.23 -11.58
C GLN A 122 -1.77 -20.21 -10.71
N ALA A 123 -0.99 -19.13 -10.77
CA ALA A 123 0.18 -18.95 -9.91
C ALA A 123 -0.26 -18.71 -8.45
N CYS A 124 -1.29 -17.89 -8.23
CA CYS A 124 -1.86 -17.65 -6.91
C CYS A 124 -2.42 -18.93 -6.29
N ASP A 125 -3.21 -19.71 -7.01
CA ASP A 125 -3.77 -21.00 -6.55
C ASP A 125 -2.66 -21.97 -6.15
N SER A 126 -1.61 -22.07 -6.98
CA SER A 126 -0.44 -22.92 -6.70
C SER A 126 0.31 -22.49 -5.44
N ILE A 127 0.36 -21.18 -5.16
CA ILE A 127 1.02 -20.63 -3.97
C ILE A 127 0.16 -20.84 -2.73
N VAL A 128 -1.15 -20.63 -2.82
CA VAL A 128 -2.10 -20.86 -1.71
C VAL A 128 -2.05 -22.32 -1.27
N HIS A 129 -2.13 -23.27 -2.22
CA HIS A 129 -2.01 -24.71 -1.94
C HIS A 129 -0.68 -25.14 -1.31
N ARG A 130 0.38 -24.33 -1.47
CA ARG A 130 1.68 -24.61 -0.86
C ARG A 130 1.78 -24.08 0.57
N LEU A 131 0.98 -23.06 0.91
CA LEU A 131 1.04 -22.37 2.20
C LEU A 131 0.03 -22.89 3.22
N PHE A 132 -1.06 -23.52 2.76
CA PHE A 132 -2.14 -24.09 3.55
C PHE A 132 -2.44 -25.52 3.12
#